data_AF-A0A939HFW6-F1
#
_entry.id   AF-A0A939HFW6-F1
#
_cell.length_a   1.000
_cell.length_b   1.000
_cell.length_c   1.000
_cell.angle_alpha   90.00
_cell.angle_beta   90.00
_cell.angle_gamma   90.00
#
_symmetry.space_group_name_H-M   'P 1'
#
loop_
_entity.id
_entity.type
_entity.pdbx_description
1 polymer ?
#
loop_
_entity_poly.entity_id
_entity_poly.type
_entity_poly.pdbx_seq_one_letter_code
_entity_poly.pdbx_strand_id
1 'polypeptide(L)'
;MIENLPTFRRQQMQGPSDPDRPETAPANLTMLRLQVLEIISSVLEDQEPGKEDVQARMRLHLADNPGRPELALLAQLMDRYTPETP
;
A
#
# COMPACT_ATOMS: atom_id res chain seq x y z
N MET A 1 4.86 -63.28 1.35
CA MET A 1 6.11 -62.48 1.33
C MET A 1 5.74 -61.10 0.81
N ILE A 2 6.15 -60.07 1.54
CA ILE A 2 5.76 -58.67 1.40
C ILE A 2 6.89 -57.95 0.68
N GLU A 3 6.62 -57.26 -0.42
CA GLU A 3 7.43 -56.13 -0.87
C GLU A 3 6.49 -54.96 -1.15
N ASN A 4 6.30 -54.10 -0.14
CA ASN A 4 5.76 -52.77 -0.32
C ASN A 4 6.89 -51.77 -0.05
N LEU A 5 7.25 -51.07 -1.13
CA LEU A 5 8.21 -49.98 -1.21
C LEU A 5 7.85 -48.86 -0.20
N PRO A 6 8.79 -48.24 0.53
CA PRO A 6 8.47 -47.06 1.34
C PRO A 6 8.29 -45.87 0.41
N THR A 7 7.03 -45.47 0.16
CA THR A 7 6.73 -44.17 -0.45
C THR A 7 7.16 -43.09 0.53
N PHE A 8 8.30 -42.47 0.21
CA PHE A 8 8.86 -41.31 0.89
C PHE A 8 7.79 -40.22 1.06
N ARG A 9 7.29 -40.11 2.30
CA ARG A 9 7.09 -38.88 3.08
C ARG A 9 7.06 -37.59 2.24
N ARG A 10 5.96 -37.32 1.54
CA ARG A 10 5.77 -36.07 0.76
C ARG A 10 4.73 -35.10 1.32
N GLN A 11 4.07 -35.37 2.45
CA GLN A 11 2.94 -34.51 2.88
C GLN A 11 2.79 -34.32 4.40
N GLN A 12 3.89 -34.17 5.13
CA GLN A 12 3.80 -33.68 6.50
C GLN A 12 4.84 -32.59 6.72
N MET A 13 4.45 -31.35 6.43
CA MET A 13 4.87 -30.10 7.11
C MET A 13 4.05 -28.91 6.57
N GLN A 14 2.79 -29.13 6.16
CA GLN A 14 1.83 -28.05 6.00
C GLN A 14 1.06 -27.98 7.31
N GLY A 15 1.62 -27.24 8.27
CA GLY A 15 0.96 -26.94 9.52
C GLY A 15 -0.35 -26.19 9.26
N PRO A 16 -1.27 -26.17 10.24
CA PRO A 16 -2.55 -25.49 10.09
C PRO A 16 -2.30 -24.04 9.67
N SER A 17 -2.90 -23.62 8.56
CA SER A 17 -2.96 -22.23 8.15
C SER A 17 -3.72 -21.47 9.24
N ASP A 18 -2.98 -20.80 10.12
CA ASP A 18 -3.52 -19.94 11.16
C ASP A 18 -4.28 -18.78 10.48
N PRO A 19 -5.61 -18.66 10.64
CA PRO A 19 -6.40 -17.62 9.99
C PRO A 19 -6.08 -16.21 10.53
N ASP A 20 -5.32 -16.12 11.61
CA ASP A 20 -4.88 -14.88 12.26
C ASP A 20 -3.43 -14.49 11.91
N ARG A 21 -2.76 -15.22 11.01
CA ARG A 21 -1.43 -14.77 10.56
C ARG A 21 -1.65 -13.46 9.79
N PRO A 22 -1.08 -12.32 10.22
CA PRO A 22 -1.12 -11.12 9.42
C PRO A 22 -0.44 -11.49 8.11
N GLU A 23 -1.25 -11.59 7.06
CA GLU A 23 -0.78 -11.82 5.70
C GLU A 23 0.20 -10.71 5.44
N THR A 24 1.50 -11.02 5.55
CA THR A 24 2.57 -10.04 5.36
C THR A 24 2.32 -9.48 3.98
N ALA A 25 1.86 -8.23 3.93
CA ALA A 25 1.55 -7.57 2.67
C ALA A 25 2.74 -7.85 1.74
N PRO A 26 2.50 -8.33 0.51
CA PRO A 26 3.58 -8.71 -0.39
C PRO A 26 4.59 -7.56 -0.40
N ALA A 27 5.88 -7.87 -0.20
CA ALA A 27 6.91 -6.87 0.12
C ALA A 27 6.90 -5.63 -0.81
N ASN A 28 6.43 -5.80 -2.04
CA ASN A 28 6.20 -4.74 -3.03
C ASN A 28 5.15 -3.70 -2.60
N LEU A 29 4.04 -4.10 -1.97
CA LEU A 29 3.04 -3.19 -1.41
C LEU A 29 3.61 -2.39 -0.25
N THR A 30 4.47 -3.00 0.56
CA THR A 30 5.17 -2.29 1.65
C THR A 30 6.14 -1.25 1.09
N MET A 31 6.90 -1.58 0.04
CA MET A 31 7.79 -0.62 -0.62
C MET A 31 7.02 0.54 -1.26
N LEU A 32 5.92 0.24 -1.98
CA LEU A 32 5.06 1.28 -2.55
C LEU A 32 4.50 2.20 -1.47
N ARG A 33 4.01 1.65 -0.38
CA ARG A 33 3.48 2.43 0.73
C ARG A 33 4.52 3.36 1.34
N LEU A 34 5.74 2.87 1.56
CA LEU A 34 6.85 3.71 2.05
C LEU A 34 7.13 4.87 1.09
N GLN A 35 7.24 4.57 -0.21
CA GLN A 35 7.47 5.58 -1.24
C GLN A 35 6.34 6.62 -1.30
N VAL A 36 5.08 6.18 -1.18
CA VAL A 36 3.91 7.07 -1.14
C VAL A 36 3.99 7.99 0.07
N LEU A 37 4.32 7.47 1.24
CA LEU A 37 4.46 8.27 2.45
C LEU A 37 5.59 9.30 2.31
N GLU A 38 6.73 8.93 1.71
CA GLU A 38 7.83 9.88 1.44
C GLU A 38 7.39 11.02 0.51
N ILE A 39 6.65 10.71 -0.57
CA ILE A 39 6.12 11.72 -1.49
C ILE A 39 5.15 12.66 -0.76
N ILE A 40 4.22 12.11 0.03
CA ILE A 40 3.24 12.88 0.79
C ILE A 40 3.95 13.79 1.79
N SER A 41 4.92 13.28 2.56
CA SER A 41 5.71 14.08 3.48
C SER A 41 6.44 15.21 2.75
N SER A 42 7.10 14.91 1.63
CA SER A 42 7.79 15.92 0.82
C SER A 42 6.85 17.03 0.36
N VAL A 43 5.63 16.70 -0.06
CA VAL A 43 4.62 17.70 -0.46
C VAL A 43 4.15 18.55 0.73
N LEU A 44 3.98 17.95 1.90
CA LEU A 44 3.49 18.64 3.10
C LEU A 44 4.57 19.50 3.79
N GLU A 45 5.83 19.13 3.65
CA GLU A 45 7.00 19.84 4.19
C GLU A 45 7.54 20.91 3.24
N ASP A 46 7.05 20.93 2.00
CA ASP A 46 7.41 21.93 1.00
C ASP A 46 7.11 23.35 1.49
N GLN A 47 8.11 24.23 1.45
CA GLN A 47 8.00 25.63 1.89
C GLN A 47 7.92 26.61 0.72
N GLU A 48 7.79 26.13 -0.52
CA GLU A 48 7.62 27.02 -1.65
C GLU A 48 6.29 27.79 -1.54
N PRO A 49 6.32 29.13 -1.65
CA PRO A 49 5.11 29.95 -1.57
C PRO A 49 4.18 29.64 -2.74
N GLY A 50 2.87 29.59 -2.47
CA GLY A 50 1.85 29.25 -3.48
C GLY A 50 1.49 27.77 -3.57
N LYS A 51 2.01 26.92 -2.68
CA LYS A 51 1.66 25.50 -2.56
C LYS A 51 0.69 25.20 -1.42
N GLU A 52 0.23 26.21 -0.69
CA GLU A 52 -0.66 26.07 0.47
C GLU A 52 -1.96 25.33 0.10
N ASP A 53 -2.54 25.63 -1.07
CA ASP A 53 -3.75 24.97 -1.58
C ASP A 53 -3.53 23.49 -1.87
N VAL A 54 -2.37 23.13 -2.44
CA VAL A 54 -2.00 21.74 -2.69
C VAL A 54 -1.87 20.99 -1.37
N GLN A 55 -1.23 21.59 -0.37
CA GLN A 55 -1.07 20.97 0.94
C GLN A 55 -2.42 20.81 1.66
N ALA A 56 -3.29 21.81 1.56
CA ALA A 56 -4.65 21.73 2.11
C ALA A 56 -5.45 20.59 1.48
N ARG A 57 -5.42 20.46 0.15
CA ARG A 57 -6.07 19.35 -0.57
C ARG A 57 -5.47 17.99 -0.20
N MET A 58 -4.14 17.90 -0.11
CA MET A 58 -3.49 16.66 0.33
C MET A 58 -3.93 16.25 1.74
N ARG A 59 -4.02 17.20 2.68
CA ARG A 59 -4.53 16.94 4.05
C ARG A 59 -6.00 16.48 4.03
N LEU A 60 -6.83 17.05 3.18
CA LEU A 60 -8.22 16.62 3.00
C LEU A 60 -8.29 15.18 2.49
N HIS A 61 -7.56 14.85 1.42
CA HIS A 61 -7.53 13.49 0.87
C HIS A 61 -7.01 12.46 1.87
N LEU A 62 -6.05 12.82 2.73
CA LEU A 62 -5.58 11.96 3.82
C LEU A 62 -6.68 11.71 4.87
N ALA A 63 -7.45 12.73 5.23
CA ALA A 63 -8.57 12.59 6.16
C ALA A 63 -9.68 11.70 5.58
N ASP A 64 -9.95 11.80 4.27
CA ASP A 64 -10.94 10.98 3.57
C ASP A 64 -10.48 9.53 3.34
N ASN A 65 -9.17 9.25 3.42
CA ASN A 65 -8.58 7.94 3.17
C ASN A 65 -7.74 7.42 4.36
N PRO A 66 -8.35 7.20 5.55
CA PRO A 66 -7.62 6.81 6.74
C PRO A 66 -6.93 5.45 6.56
N GLY A 67 -5.62 5.42 6.84
CA GLY A 67 -4.80 4.22 6.70
C GLY A 67 -4.48 3.84 5.24
N ARG A 68 -4.92 4.62 4.25
CA ARG A 68 -4.77 4.37 2.81
C ARG A 68 -4.10 5.57 2.10
N PRO A 69 -2.85 5.89 2.43
CA PRO A 69 -2.12 7.01 1.82
C PRO A 69 -1.98 6.89 0.30
N GLU A 70 -1.98 5.66 -0.25
CA GLU A 70 -1.89 5.40 -1.68
C GLU A 70 -3.12 5.94 -2.43
N LEU A 71 -4.32 5.80 -1.82
CA LEU A 71 -5.55 6.36 -2.36
C LEU A 71 -5.61 7.89 -2.19
N ALA A 72 -5.09 8.41 -1.07
CA ALA A 72 -5.01 9.85 -0.87
C ALA A 72 -4.12 10.53 -1.93
N LEU A 73 -2.94 9.95 -2.20
CA LEU A 73 -2.04 10.44 -3.24
C LEU A 73 -2.66 10.33 -4.64
N LEU A 74 -3.30 9.20 -4.94
CA LEU A 74 -3.98 9.01 -6.22
C LEU A 74 -5.10 10.03 -6.42
N ALA A 75 -5.93 10.27 -5.40
CA ALA A 75 -6.99 11.28 -5.44
C ALA A 75 -6.40 12.65 -5.75
N GLN A 76 -5.39 13.10 -5.00
CA GLN A 76 -4.70 14.38 -5.23
C GLN A 76 -4.15 14.53 -6.66
N LEU A 77 -3.61 13.45 -7.23
CA LEU A 77 -3.09 13.47 -8.60
C LEU A 77 -4.23 13.61 -9.61
N MET A 78 -5.29 12.82 -9.48
CA MET A 78 -6.47 12.91 -10.36
C MET A 78 -7.09 14.33 -10.32
N ASP A 79 -7.12 14.91 -9.13
CA ASP A 79 -7.60 16.26 -8.85
C ASP A 79 -6.74 17.39 -9.44
N ARG A 80 -5.48 17.10 -9.77
CA ARG A 80 -4.58 17.99 -10.53
C ARG A 80 -4.73 17.82 -12.04
N TYR A 81 -5.19 16.64 -12.48
CA TYR A 81 -5.30 16.29 -13.90
C TYR A 81 -6.71 16.40 -14.44
N THR A 82 -7.73 16.73 -13.64
CA THR A 82 -9.04 17.16 -14.16
C THR A 82 -8.81 18.40 -15.02
N PRO A 83 -8.81 18.27 -16.36
CA PRO A 83 -8.61 19.41 -17.21
C PRO A 83 -9.84 20.29 -17.05
N GLU A 84 -9.63 21.56 -16.77
CA GLU A 84 -10.71 22.54 -16.86
C GLU A 84 -11.25 22.44 -18.28
N THR A 85 -12.54 22.11 -18.40
CA THR A 85 -13.22 22.07 -19.70
C THR A 85 -13.27 23.51 -20.20
N PRO A 86 -12.83 23.80 -21.44
CA PRO A 86 -12.74 25.16 -21.96
C PRO A 86 -14.10 25.86 -22.07
#